data_AF-A0A939X569-F1
#
_entry.id   AF-A0A939X569-F1
#
_cell.length_a   1.000
_cell.length_b   1.000
_cell.length_c   1.000
_cell.angle_alpha   90.00
_cell.angle_beta   90.00
_cell.angle_gamma   90.00
#
_symmetry.space_group_name_H-M   'P 1'
#
loop_
_entity.id
_entity.type
_entity.pdbx_description
1 polymer ?
#
loop_
_entity_poly.entity_id
_entity_poly.type
_entity_poly.pdbx_seq_one_letter_code
_entity_poly.pdbx_strand_id
1 'polypeptide(L)' 'AFDKLDEVHHQMEGNALEEAMKEIGYSLILNTMNDLPNGKALQRLDFQKDTLQDPKTSLI' A
#
# COMPACT_ATOMS: atom_id res chain seq x y z
N ALA A 1 29.05 3.43 12.63
CA ALA A 1 27.77 3.85 12.03
C ALA A 1 27.36 2.78 11.02
N PHE A 2 26.06 2.55 10.79
CA PHE A 2 25.61 1.52 9.85
C PHE A 2 25.43 2.17 8.48
N ASP A 3 26.52 2.28 7.72
CA ASP A 3 26.67 3.17 6.55
C ASP A 3 25.87 2.73 5.31
N LYS A 4 25.10 1.65 5.38
CA LYS A 4 24.26 1.10 4.29
C LYS A 4 22.76 1.29 4.51
N LEU A 5 22.40 2.09 5.50
CA LEU A 5 20.99 2.29 5.85
C LEU A 5 20.21 2.89 4.67
N ASP A 6 20.85 3.77 3.90
CA ASP A 6 20.23 4.43 2.74
C ASP A 6 20.02 3.48 1.55
N GLU A 7 20.86 2.44 1.38
CA GLU A 7 20.73 1.45 0.30
C GLU A 7 19.49 0.55 0.45
N VAL A 8 18.95 0.46 1.67
CA VAL A 8 17.74 -0.32 1.98
C VAL A 8 16.52 0.56 2.32
N HIS A 9 16.71 1.88 2.46
CA HIS A 9 15.61 2.83 2.62
C HIS A 9 15.04 3.22 1.25
N HIS A 10 14.39 2.27 0.58
CA HIS A 10 13.35 2.64 -0.38
C HIS A 10 12.17 3.17 0.42
N GLN A 11 12.14 4.50 0.63
CA GLN A 11 10.99 5.17 1.22
C GLN A 11 9.81 5.00 0.24
N MET A 12 8.99 3.98 0.48
CA MET A 12 7.74 3.81 -0.21
C MET A 12 6.78 4.87 0.33
N GLU A 13 6.52 5.91 -0.45
CA GLU A 13 5.46 6.86 -0.14
C GLU A 13 4.12 6.15 -0.32
N GLY A 14 3.22 6.26 0.68
CA GLY A 14 1.91 5.61 0.64
C GLY A 14 1.11 5.93 -0.64
N ASN A 15 1.31 7.14 -1.19
CA ASN A 15 0.71 7.59 -2.45
C ASN A 15 1.20 6.77 -3.65
N ALA A 16 2.51 6.51 -3.76
CA ALA A 16 3.06 5.73 -4.86
C ALA A 16 2.59 4.27 -4.82
N LEU A 17 2.44 3.70 -3.61
CA LEU A 17 1.85 2.37 -3.45
C LEU A 17 0.37 2.36 -3.85
N GLU A 18 -0.40 3.38 -3.45
CA GLU A 18 -1.82 3.50 -3.82
C GLU A 18 -2.00 3.58 -5.34
N GLU A 19 -1.18 4.39 -6.03
CA GLU A 19 -1.18 4.49 -7.49
C GLU A 19 -0.86 3.14 -8.15
N ALA A 20 0.21 2.46 -7.73
CA ALA A 20 0.59 1.17 -8.27
C ALA A 20 -0.49 0.09 -8.04
N MET A 21 -1.13 0.08 -6.87
CA MET A 21 -2.23 -0.84 -6.55
C MET A 21 -3.47 -0.57 -7.43
N LYS A 22 -3.77 0.71 -7.68
CA LYS A 22 -4.87 1.12 -8.57
C LYS A 22 -4.65 0.67 -10.01
N GLU A 23 -3.43 0.76 -10.52
CA GLU A 23 -3.09 0.30 -11.88
C GLU A 23 -3.33 -1.20 -12.08
N ILE A 24 -3.19 -2.01 -11.02
CA ILE A 24 -3.42 -3.46 -11.06
C ILE A 24 -4.84 -3.87 -10.61
N GLY A 25 -5.76 -2.91 -10.53
CA GLY A 25 -7.18 -3.16 -10.28
C GLY A 25 -7.54 -3.37 -8.81
N TYR A 26 -6.82 -2.73 -7.89
CA TYR A 26 -7.15 -2.69 -6.47
C TYR A 26 -7.56 -1.28 -6.04
N SER A 27 -8.53 -1.20 -5.14
CA SER A 27 -8.97 0.03 -4.50
C SER A 27 -8.57 0.05 -3.02
N LEU A 28 -8.14 1.21 -2.53
CA LEU A 28 -7.82 1.41 -1.11
C LEU A 28 -9.12 1.43 -0.29
N ILE A 29 -9.19 0.60 0.75
CA ILE A 29 -10.38 0.47 1.62
C ILE A 29 -10.13 0.93 3.06
N LEU A 30 -8.86 0.99 3.49
CA LEU A 30 -8.49 1.49 4.81
C LEU A 30 -7.12 2.16 4.73
N ASN A 31 -7.02 3.34 5.33
CA ASN A 31 -5.75 4.01 5.61
C ASN A 31 -5.78 4.50 7.05
N THR A 32 -5.00 3.86 7.92
CA THR A 32 -4.92 4.23 9.33
C THR A 32 -3.48 4.43 9.74
N MET A 33 -3.26 5.41 10.62
CA MET A 33 -1.96 5.73 11.18
C MET A 33 -2.05 5.61 12.69
N ASN A 34 -1.11 4.88 13.29
CA ASN A 34 -1.01 4.68 14.72
C ASN A 34 0.38 5.08 15.21
N ASP A 35 0.44 6.00 16.15
CA ASP A 35 1.70 6.38 16.77
C ASP A 35 2.29 5.22 17.58
N LEU A 36 3.60 5.05 17.50
CA LEU A 36 4.37 4.06 18.23
C LEU A 36 5.12 4.73 19.38
N PRO A 37 5.34 4.03 20.51
CA PRO A 37 6.01 4.60 21.69
C PRO A 37 7.43 5.16 21.46
N ASN A 38 8.06 4.78 20.35
CA ASN A 38 9.40 5.26 19.95
C ASN A 38 9.37 6.55 19.12
N GLY A 39 8.22 7.23 19.03
CA GLY A 39 8.06 8.46 18.24
C GLY A 39 7.99 8.24 16.72
N LYS A 40 7.84 6.99 16.27
CA LYS A 40 7.49 6.65 14.88
C LYS A 40 5.99 6.45 14.75
N ALA A 41 5.50 6.30 13.53
CA ALA A 41 4.11 5.90 13.26
C ALA A 41 4.08 4.63 12.41
N LEU A 42 3.07 3.78 12.66
CA LEU A 42 2.71 2.64 11.82
C LEU A 42 1.54 3.06 10.93
N GLN A 43 1.75 3.08 9.62
CA GLN A 43 0.69 3.25 8.64
C GLN A 43 0.22 1.88 8.13
N ARG A 44 -1.09 1.64 8.18
CA ARG A 44 -1.75 0.46 7.61
C ARG A 44 -2.59 0.89 6.43
N LEU A 45 -2.35 0.25 5.29
CA LEU A 45 -3.11 0.38 4.05
C LEU A 45 -3.72 -0.97 3.72
N ASP A 46 -5.05 -1.04 3.64
CA ASP A 46 -5.75 -2.24 3.18
C ASP A 46 -6.36 -1.97 1.82
N PHE A 47 -6.28 -2.96 0.92
CA PHE A 47 -6.79 -2.87 -0.44
C PHE A 47 -7.74 -4.02 -0.75
N GLN A 48 -8.71 -3.75 -1.62
CA GLN A 48 -9.65 -4.74 -2.16
C GLN A 48 -9.45 -4.86 -3.67
N LYS A 49 -9.46 -6.09 -4.19
CA LYS A 49 -9.45 -6.31 -5.64
C LYS A 49 -10.82 -5.93 -6.21
N ASP A 50 -10.83 -5.08 -7.22
CA ASP A 50 -12.05 -4.69 -7.91
C ASP A 50 -12.57 -5.86 -8.75
N THR A 51 -13.68 -6.46 -8.34
CA THR A 51 -14.27 -7.64 -9.03
C THR A 51 -14.91 -7.29 -10.38
N LEU A 52 -14.98 -6.01 -10.74
CA LEU A 52 -15.59 -5.49 -11.96
C LEU A 52 -14.60 -5.34 -13.14
N GLN A 53 -13.30 -5.57 -12.94
CA GLN A 53 -12.28 -5.46 -14.00
C GLN A 53 -11.70 -6.79 -14.47
N ASP A 54 -12.13 -7.93 -13.91
CA ASP A 54 -11.82 -9.25 -14.47
C ASP A 54 -12.87 -9.61 -15.55
N PRO A 55 -12.53 -9.65 -16.86
CA PRO A 55 -13.45 -10.06 -17.92
C PRO A 55 -13.90 -11.53 -17.83
N LYS A 56 -13.49 -12.26 -16.79
CA LYS A 56 -13.88 -13.65 -16.52
C LYS A 56 -15.03 -13.80 -15.51
N THR A 57 -15.54 -12.71 -14.92
CA THR A 57 -16.65 -12.78 -13.95
C THR A 57 -18.03 -12.62 -14.60
N SER A 58 -18.12 -12.27 -15.89
CA SER A 58 -19.37 -12.36 -16.66
C SER A 58 -19.55 -13.76 -17.24
N LEU A 59 -19.74 -14.76 -16.37
CA LEU A 59 -20.38 -16.01 -16.78
C LEU A 59 -21.02 -16.70 -15.57
N ILE A 60 -22.21 -16.24 -15.21
CA ILE A 60 -23.33 -17.06 -14.71
C ILE A 60 -24.63 -16.27 -14.89
#